data_AF-A0A0B1RYW6-F1
#
_entry.id   AF-A0A0B1RYW6-F1
#
_cell.length_a   1.000
_cell.length_b   1.000
_cell.length_c   1.000
_cell.angle_alpha   90.00
_cell.angle_beta   90.00
_cell.angle_gamma   90.00
#
_symmetry.space_group_name_H-M   'P 1'
#
loop_
_entity.id
_entity.type
_entity.pdbx_description
1 polymer ?
#
loop_
_entity_poly.entity_id
_entity_poly.type
_entity_poly.pdbx_seq_one_letter_code
_entity_poly.pdbx_strand_id
1 'polypeptide(L)'
;CEVIATMSKYSDKSAAVKMFISRDDYDGDMLTLVRLLLPGVDQRVYNVKEKQLIKHFASIFDLPAEDLLNEYKNSGDVSQTIRDAMERNNLSRVQKGNWSIEKASILNLELVVSNLVQIDRWLNKLTEFTKDDEQIAHLKFAAKRLSPLELQYLIRLVMKDLRINAGVKHILDGLHSCAYEAFQNCRDLAEIVDRCKKGQLGDIAITMEVGIRLGTPVLPMLVGFSIWFHLIYRFGGFEIFT
;
A
#
# COMPACT_ATOMS: atom_id res chain seq x y z
N CYS A 1 7.40 2.02 -7.60
CA CYS A 1 7.00 2.96 -6.54
C CYS A 1 7.72 4.29 -6.64
N GLU A 2 9.06 4.33 -6.70
CA GLU A 2 9.82 5.59 -6.81
C GLU A 2 9.41 6.45 -8.01
N VAL A 3 9.30 5.85 -9.20
CA VAL A 3 8.84 6.56 -10.41
C VAL A 3 7.49 7.24 -10.20
N ILE A 4 6.54 6.56 -9.56
CA ILE A 4 5.20 7.10 -9.27
C ILE A 4 5.27 8.22 -8.23
N ALA A 5 6.16 8.11 -7.24
CA ALA A 5 6.35 9.11 -6.19
C ALA A 5 6.95 10.42 -6.73
N THR A 6 7.89 10.33 -7.69
CA THR A 6 8.57 11.48 -8.29
C THR A 6 7.68 12.27 -9.25
N MET A 7 6.68 11.63 -9.86
CA MET A 7 5.75 12.30 -10.76
C MET A 7 4.84 13.29 -10.03
N SER A 8 4.76 14.51 -10.54
CA SER A 8 3.90 15.56 -9.97
C SER A 8 2.45 15.47 -10.44
N LYS A 9 2.22 15.09 -11.71
CA LYS A 9 0.88 15.00 -12.29
C LYS A 9 0.23 13.64 -12.04
N TYR A 10 -1.04 13.66 -11.68
CA TYR A 10 -1.83 12.45 -11.45
C TYR A 10 -2.06 11.61 -12.70
N SER A 11 -2.22 12.23 -13.87
CA SER A 11 -2.31 11.53 -15.16
C SER A 11 -1.08 10.69 -15.45
N ASP A 12 0.10 11.24 -15.14
CA ASP A 12 1.38 10.62 -15.44
C ASP A 12 1.61 9.41 -14.52
N LYS A 13 1.12 9.48 -13.27
CA LYS A 13 1.10 8.34 -12.34
C LYS A 13 0.27 7.18 -12.88
N SER A 14 -0.95 7.47 -13.35
CA SER A 14 -1.82 6.47 -13.96
C SER A 14 -1.18 5.87 -15.23
N ALA A 15 -0.53 6.70 -16.05
CA ALA A 15 0.21 6.25 -17.22
C ALA A 15 1.40 5.35 -16.84
N ALA A 16 2.15 5.68 -15.79
CA ALA A 16 3.27 4.86 -15.32
C ALA A 16 2.79 3.48 -14.82
N VAL A 17 1.65 3.43 -14.11
CA VAL A 17 1.02 2.16 -13.71
C VAL A 17 0.58 1.37 -14.93
N LYS A 18 -0.09 2.02 -15.90
CA LYS A 18 -0.51 1.38 -17.14
C LYS A 18 0.67 0.82 -17.94
N MET A 19 1.74 1.60 -18.09
CA MET A 19 2.97 1.19 -18.76
C MET A 19 3.61 -0.03 -18.09
N PHE A 20 3.52 -0.15 -16.77
CA PHE A 20 4.05 -1.31 -16.05
C PHE A 20 3.19 -2.57 -16.24
N ILE A 21 1.86 -2.41 -16.24
CA ILE A 21 0.91 -3.52 -16.37
C ILE A 21 0.81 -4.01 -17.83
N SER A 22 0.85 -3.09 -18.80
CA SER A 22 0.74 -3.39 -20.24
C SER A 22 2.05 -3.86 -20.88
N ARG A 23 3.10 -4.17 -20.11
CA ARG A 23 4.29 -4.79 -20.70
C ARG A 23 3.91 -6.22 -21.10
N ASP A 24 4.18 -6.59 -22.34
CA ASP A 24 3.79 -7.87 -22.96
C ASP A 24 4.33 -9.12 -22.24
N ASP A 25 5.27 -8.93 -21.32
CA ASP A 25 5.97 -9.92 -20.52
C ASP A 25 5.47 -10.02 -19.06
N TYR A 26 4.45 -9.25 -18.67
CA TYR A 26 3.87 -9.33 -17.32
C TYR A 26 2.74 -10.37 -17.23
N ASP A 27 3.10 -11.63 -16.98
CA ASP A 27 2.16 -12.72 -16.61
C ASP A 27 1.87 -12.76 -15.08
N GLY A 28 2.07 -11.62 -14.41
CA GLY A 28 1.98 -11.54 -12.95
C GLY A 28 0.54 -11.53 -12.43
N ASP A 29 0.37 -11.95 -11.17
CA ASP A 29 -0.91 -11.78 -10.49
C ASP A 29 -1.22 -10.29 -10.25
N MET A 30 -1.96 -9.72 -11.20
CA MET A 30 -2.45 -8.35 -11.20
C MET A 30 -3.19 -7.99 -9.90
N LEU A 31 -3.88 -8.95 -9.27
CA LEU A 31 -4.58 -8.73 -8.00
C LEU A 31 -3.57 -8.46 -6.87
N THR A 32 -2.55 -9.29 -6.75
CA THR A 32 -1.46 -9.11 -5.78
C THR A 32 -0.77 -7.76 -5.99
N LEU A 33 -0.46 -7.38 -7.24
CA LEU A 33 0.16 -6.09 -7.54
C LEU A 33 -0.72 -4.91 -7.09
N VAL A 34 -2.00 -4.90 -7.46
CA VAL A 34 -2.93 -3.82 -7.09
C VAL A 34 -3.12 -3.75 -5.58
N ARG A 35 -3.21 -4.88 -4.87
CA ARG A 35 -3.26 -4.92 -3.40
C ARG A 35 -2.02 -4.30 -2.76
N LEU A 36 -0.83 -4.63 -3.26
CA LEU A 36 0.43 -4.10 -2.72
C LEU A 36 0.59 -2.60 -3.04
N LEU A 37 0.09 -2.12 -4.18
CA LEU A 37 0.08 -0.69 -4.51
C LEU A 37 -0.96 0.11 -3.72
N LEU A 38 -2.02 -0.54 -3.22
CA LEU A 38 -3.10 0.08 -2.46
C LEU A 38 -3.23 -0.51 -1.04
N PRO A 39 -2.17 -0.41 -0.20
CA PRO A 39 -2.18 -1.05 1.11
C PRO A 39 -3.21 -0.44 2.07
N GLY A 40 -3.66 0.81 1.82
CA GLY A 40 -4.74 1.44 2.58
C GLY A 40 -6.15 0.89 2.29
N VAL A 41 -6.34 0.19 1.17
CA VAL A 41 -7.60 -0.51 0.85
C VAL A 41 -7.60 -1.92 1.45
N ASP A 42 -6.42 -2.54 1.57
CA ASP A 42 -6.27 -3.86 2.18
C ASP A 42 -6.76 -3.84 3.64
N GLN A 43 -7.58 -4.81 4.01
CA GLN A 43 -8.22 -4.92 5.32
C GLN A 43 -7.31 -5.56 6.38
N ARG A 44 -6.16 -6.16 6.00
CA ARG A 44 -5.20 -6.80 6.93
C ARG A 44 -4.81 -5.88 8.09
N VAL A 45 -4.77 -6.39 9.32
CA VAL A 45 -4.30 -5.63 10.50
C VAL A 45 -3.06 -6.31 11.05
N TYR A 46 -1.93 -5.61 11.08
CA TYR A 46 -0.64 -6.18 11.47
C TYR A 46 -0.32 -6.03 12.97
N ASN A 47 -1.16 -5.36 13.77
CA ASN A 47 -0.97 -5.17 15.22
C ASN A 47 0.41 -4.60 15.61
N VAL A 48 1.01 -3.78 14.74
CA VAL A 48 2.34 -3.17 14.95
C VAL A 48 2.22 -1.66 14.77
N LYS A 49 2.73 -0.90 15.75
CA LYS A 49 2.77 0.58 15.71
C LYS A 49 4.14 1.10 15.29
N GLU A 50 4.20 2.34 14.82
CA GLU A 50 5.43 3.03 14.39
C GLU A 50 6.56 2.97 15.44
N LYS A 51 6.26 3.34 16.69
CA LYS A 51 7.24 3.28 17.80
C LYS A 51 7.66 1.85 18.15
N GLN A 52 6.79 0.86 17.97
CA GLN A 52 7.13 -0.55 18.19
C GLN A 52 8.05 -1.05 17.09
N LEU A 53 7.78 -0.72 15.83
CA LEU A 53 8.67 -1.02 14.70
C LEU A 53 10.09 -0.53 14.94
N ILE A 54 10.25 0.70 15.41
CA ILE A 54 11.57 1.26 15.71
C ILE A 54 12.29 0.44 16.79
N LYS A 55 11.60 0.07 17.87
CA LYS A 55 12.16 -0.77 18.94
C LYS A 55 12.52 -2.17 18.45
N HIS A 56 11.66 -2.76 17.63
CA HIS A 56 11.89 -4.08 17.03
C HIS A 56 13.13 -4.04 16.15
N PHE A 57 13.26 -3.04 15.28
CA PHE A 57 14.42 -2.88 14.41
C PHE A 57 15.70 -2.50 15.16
N ALA A 58 15.60 -1.72 16.24
CA ALA A 58 16.71 -1.47 17.15
C ALA A 58 17.27 -2.78 17.72
N SER A 59 16.38 -3.67 18.20
CA SER A 59 16.77 -5.01 18.67
C SER A 59 17.31 -5.91 17.55
N ILE A 60 16.78 -5.82 16.33
CA ILE A 60 17.24 -6.61 15.18
C ILE A 60 18.65 -6.20 14.74
N PHE A 61 18.94 -4.91 14.78
CA PHE A 61 20.22 -4.31 14.35
C PHE A 61 21.25 -4.18 15.47
N ASP A 62 20.87 -4.52 16.70
CA ASP A 62 21.70 -4.35 17.90
C ASP A 62 22.14 -2.88 18.09
N LEU A 63 21.18 -1.97 17.90
CA LEU A 63 21.36 -0.53 18.02
C LEU A 63 20.58 0.01 19.24
N PRO A 64 21.06 1.10 19.86
CA PRO A 64 20.32 1.77 20.92
C PRO A 64 18.97 2.30 20.40
N ALA A 65 17.88 1.86 21.03
CA ALA A 65 16.53 2.21 20.61
C ALA A 65 16.23 3.72 20.75
N GLU A 66 16.89 4.42 21.68
CA GLU A 66 16.70 5.85 21.89
C GLU A 66 17.21 6.69 20.71
N ASP A 67 18.36 6.34 20.16
CA ASP A 67 18.96 7.05 19.02
C ASP A 67 18.06 6.94 17.79
N LEU A 68 17.63 5.72 17.47
CA LEU A 68 16.67 5.46 16.38
C LEU A 68 15.32 6.16 16.61
N LEU A 69 14.84 6.23 17.85
CA LEU A 69 13.60 6.94 18.16
C LEU A 69 13.77 8.46 17.97
N ASN A 70 14.93 9.02 18.29
CA ASN A 70 15.22 10.43 18.09
C ASN A 70 15.37 10.77 16.60
N GLU A 71 16.02 9.92 15.82
CA GLU A 71 16.07 10.05 14.36
C GLU A 71 14.67 10.03 13.74
N TYR A 72 13.81 9.12 14.19
CA TYR A 72 12.41 9.08 13.75
C TYR A 72 11.62 10.35 14.12
N LYS A 73 11.84 10.92 15.31
CA LYS A 73 11.19 12.20 15.68
C LYS A 73 11.57 13.33 14.71
N ASN A 74 12.79 13.30 14.17
CA ASN A 74 13.28 14.29 13.23
C ASN A 74 12.78 14.04 11.80
N SER A 75 12.78 12.78 11.35
CA SER A 75 12.38 12.42 9.97
C SER A 75 10.87 12.33 9.78
N GLY A 76 10.13 11.92 10.81
CA GLY A 76 8.70 11.60 10.73
C GLY A 76 8.38 10.39 9.83
N ASP A 77 9.40 9.58 9.46
CA ASP A 77 9.24 8.39 8.62
C ASP A 77 9.99 7.20 9.23
N VAL A 78 9.24 6.22 9.72
CA VAL A 78 9.81 4.97 10.26
C VAL A 78 10.58 4.20 9.19
N SER A 79 10.07 4.16 7.95
CA SER A 79 10.67 3.40 6.87
C SER A 79 12.02 3.98 6.43
N GLN A 80 12.12 5.31 6.37
CA GLN A 80 13.37 6.00 6.03
C GLN A 80 14.39 5.86 7.15
N THR A 81 13.97 6.06 8.40
CA THR A 81 14.87 5.94 9.56
C THR A 81 15.53 4.55 9.63
N ILE A 82 14.74 3.49 9.42
CA ILE A 82 15.24 2.11 9.43
C ILE A 82 16.17 1.84 8.24
N ARG A 83 15.85 2.38 7.05
CA ARG A 83 16.73 2.30 5.88
C ARG A 83 18.07 2.99 6.15
N ASP A 84 18.05 4.22 6.62
CA ASP A 84 19.25 5.01 6.90
C ASP A 84 20.11 4.33 7.99
N ALA A 85 19.48 3.70 8.97
CA ALA A 85 20.17 2.91 9.99
C ALA A 85 20.82 1.64 9.41
N MET A 86 20.13 0.95 8.51
CA MET A 86 20.66 -0.23 7.82
C MET A 86 21.85 0.12 6.92
N GLU A 87 21.77 1.22 6.18
CA GLU A 87 22.83 1.73 5.31
C GLU A 87 24.05 2.19 6.13
N ARG A 88 23.86 3.02 7.17
CA ARG A 88 24.97 3.51 8.02
C ARG A 88 25.76 2.42 8.70
N ASN A 89 25.09 1.39 9.18
CA ASN A 89 25.74 0.30 9.92
C ASN A 89 26.23 -0.82 9.00
N ASN A 90 26.14 -0.66 7.67
CA ASN A 90 26.45 -1.69 6.67
C ASN A 90 25.82 -3.05 7.02
N LEU A 91 24.61 -3.01 7.60
CA LEU A 91 23.86 -4.21 8.04
C LEU A 91 23.18 -4.91 6.87
N SER A 92 23.38 -4.41 5.66
CA SER A 92 23.11 -5.10 4.39
C SER A 92 24.02 -6.33 4.24
N ARG A 93 23.87 -7.30 5.15
CA ARG A 93 24.26 -8.68 4.89
C ARG A 93 23.28 -9.20 3.87
N VAL A 94 23.49 -8.86 2.59
CA VAL A 94 22.82 -9.53 1.48
C VAL A 94 23.32 -10.97 1.48
N GLN A 95 22.79 -11.79 2.39
CA GLN A 95 22.83 -13.23 2.26
C GLN A 95 22.00 -13.53 1.03
N LYS A 96 22.71 -13.65 -0.10
CA LYS A 96 22.26 -14.06 -1.43
C LYS A 96 21.07 -15.01 -1.32
N GLY A 97 19.86 -14.48 -1.37
CA GLY A 97 18.63 -15.23 -1.19
C GLY A 97 17.59 -14.76 -2.19
N ASN A 98 16.69 -15.66 -2.60
CA ASN A 98 15.66 -15.46 -3.62
C ASN A 98 14.68 -14.30 -3.39
N TRP A 99 14.84 -13.47 -2.36
CA TRP A 99 13.88 -12.44 -1.95
C TRP A 99 14.17 -11.03 -2.50
N SER A 100 15.41 -10.74 -2.91
CA SER A 100 15.74 -9.41 -3.43
C SER A 100 15.21 -9.23 -4.87
N ILE A 101 14.32 -8.26 -5.06
CA ILE A 101 13.74 -7.79 -6.33
C ILE A 101 14.78 -7.03 -7.16
N GLU A 102 15.70 -6.29 -6.54
CA GLU A 102 16.76 -5.53 -7.23
C GLU A 102 17.64 -6.43 -8.11
N LYS A 103 17.88 -7.68 -7.70
CA LYS A 103 18.57 -8.69 -8.52
C LYS A 103 17.64 -9.43 -9.48
N ALA A 104 16.37 -9.63 -9.13
CA ALA A 104 15.38 -10.26 -10.01
C ALA A 104 15.15 -9.42 -11.28
N SER A 105 15.19 -8.08 -11.15
CA SER A 105 15.06 -7.15 -12.27
C SER A 105 16.18 -7.26 -13.32
N ILE A 106 17.32 -7.90 -12.97
CA ILE A 106 18.45 -8.11 -13.89
C ILE A 106 18.35 -9.46 -14.61
N LEU A 107 17.61 -10.44 -14.05
CA LEU A 107 17.69 -11.83 -14.54
C LEU A 107 16.39 -12.43 -15.09
N ASN A 108 15.19 -12.23 -14.51
CA ASN A 108 13.92 -12.79 -15.05
C ASN A 108 12.68 -12.20 -14.34
N LEU A 109 11.65 -11.77 -15.09
CA LEU A 109 10.36 -11.26 -14.55
C LEU A 109 9.57 -12.30 -13.74
N GLU A 110 9.71 -13.59 -14.06
CA GLU A 110 9.11 -14.70 -13.31
C GLU A 110 9.51 -14.69 -11.82
N LEU A 111 10.77 -14.31 -11.54
CA LEU A 111 11.27 -14.15 -10.17
C LEU A 111 10.61 -12.97 -9.46
N VAL A 112 10.30 -11.88 -10.18
CA VAL A 112 9.61 -10.71 -9.60
C VAL A 112 8.19 -11.07 -9.17
N VAL A 113 7.45 -11.80 -10.00
CA VAL A 113 6.08 -12.25 -9.67
C VAL A 113 6.10 -13.18 -8.46
N SER A 114 7.00 -14.17 -8.45
CA SER A 114 7.17 -15.08 -7.30
C SER A 114 7.51 -14.33 -6.01
N ASN A 115 8.32 -13.26 -6.11
CA ASN A 115 8.70 -12.45 -4.96
C ASN A 115 7.54 -11.61 -4.41
N LEU A 116 6.70 -11.04 -5.27
CA LEU A 116 5.49 -10.31 -4.82
C LEU A 116 4.53 -11.23 -4.07
N VAL A 117 4.32 -12.46 -4.56
CA VAL A 117 3.49 -13.47 -3.88
C VAL A 117 4.11 -13.89 -2.55
N GLN A 118 5.44 -14.04 -2.49
CA GLN A 118 6.14 -14.33 -1.24
C GLN A 118 6.00 -13.19 -0.22
N ILE A 119 6.07 -11.93 -0.66
CA ILE A 119 5.85 -10.75 0.19
C ILE A 119 4.40 -10.74 0.69
N ASP A 120 3.41 -11.02 -0.17
CA ASP A 120 2.00 -11.10 0.23
C ASP A 120 1.77 -12.19 1.30
N ARG A 121 2.35 -13.38 1.12
CA ARG A 121 2.32 -14.45 2.12
C ARG A 121 3.00 -14.06 3.43
N TRP A 122 4.13 -13.38 3.34
CA TRP A 122 4.84 -12.88 4.52
C TRP A 122 4.00 -11.86 5.29
N LEU A 123 3.30 -10.96 4.58
CA LEU A 123 2.37 -10.00 5.17
C LEU A 123 1.19 -10.72 5.83
N ASN A 124 0.57 -11.70 5.17
CA ASN A 124 -0.50 -12.51 5.78
C ASN A 124 -0.04 -13.11 7.11
N LYS A 125 1.15 -13.73 7.14
CA LYS A 125 1.69 -14.34 8.35
C LYS A 125 1.95 -13.34 9.46
N LEU A 126 2.33 -12.10 9.13
CA LEU A 126 2.49 -11.03 10.11
C LEU A 126 1.18 -10.68 10.84
N THR A 127 0.02 -10.86 10.21
CA THR A 127 -1.27 -10.58 10.87
C THR A 127 -1.61 -11.55 12.01
N GLU A 128 -1.00 -12.74 12.02
CA GLU A 128 -1.22 -13.75 13.06
C GLU A 128 -0.43 -13.46 14.34
N PHE A 129 0.63 -12.64 14.26
CA PHE A 129 1.53 -12.38 15.37
C PHE A 129 1.07 -11.20 16.22
N THR A 130 0.78 -11.47 17.49
CA THR A 130 0.41 -10.45 18.48
C THR A 130 1.51 -10.16 19.50
N LYS A 131 2.52 -11.05 19.62
CA LYS A 131 3.62 -10.93 20.58
C LYS A 131 4.83 -10.27 19.95
N ASP A 132 5.50 -9.42 20.72
CA ASP A 132 6.69 -8.69 20.26
C ASP A 132 7.80 -9.63 19.80
N ASP A 133 8.09 -10.72 20.53
CA ASP A 133 9.16 -11.66 20.17
C ASP A 133 8.95 -12.35 18.81
N GLU A 134 7.70 -12.76 18.52
CA GLU A 134 7.32 -13.40 17.26
C GLU A 134 7.41 -12.40 16.09
N GLN A 135 6.94 -11.17 16.32
CA GLN A 135 7.05 -10.07 15.37
C GLN A 135 8.52 -9.74 15.05
N ILE A 136 9.37 -9.63 16.08
CA ILE A 136 10.81 -9.39 15.93
C ILE A 136 11.46 -10.51 15.10
N ALA A 137 11.16 -11.77 15.40
CA ALA A 137 11.70 -12.90 14.64
C ALA A 137 11.29 -12.87 13.16
N HIS A 138 10.02 -12.54 12.88
CA HIS A 138 9.48 -12.46 11.51
C HIS A 138 10.03 -11.25 10.74
N LEU A 139 10.18 -10.10 11.40
CA LEU A 139 10.81 -8.89 10.82
C LEU A 139 12.30 -9.12 10.55
N LYS A 140 13.01 -9.79 11.48
CA LYS A 140 14.41 -10.17 11.32
C LYS A 140 14.62 -11.10 10.12
N PHE A 141 13.66 -11.97 9.83
CA PHE A 141 13.71 -12.83 8.66
C PHE A 141 13.74 -12.02 7.35
N ALA A 142 12.92 -10.98 7.24
CA ALA A 142 12.87 -10.11 6.07
C ALA A 142 14.09 -9.18 6.00
N ALA A 143 14.46 -8.55 7.12
CA ALA A 143 15.57 -7.60 7.22
C ALA A 143 16.93 -8.19 6.78
N LYS A 144 17.12 -9.51 6.94
CA LYS A 144 18.33 -10.22 6.51
C LYS A 144 18.41 -10.52 5.01
N ARG A 145 17.30 -10.40 4.27
CA ARG A 145 17.17 -10.86 2.88
C ARG A 145 16.86 -9.74 1.89
N LEU A 146 16.31 -8.64 2.37
CA LEU A 146 15.94 -7.49 1.56
C LEU A 146 17.08 -6.47 1.47
N SER A 147 17.15 -5.76 0.35
CA SER A 147 17.99 -4.56 0.25
C SER A 147 17.40 -3.42 1.11
N PRO A 148 18.20 -2.40 1.48
CA PRO A 148 17.70 -1.28 2.29
C PRO A 148 16.47 -0.59 1.68
N LEU A 149 16.45 -0.47 0.34
CA LEU A 149 15.32 0.09 -0.39
C LEU A 149 14.09 -0.80 -0.33
N GLU A 150 14.25 -2.11 -0.51
CA GLU A 150 13.15 -3.07 -0.41
C GLU A 150 12.58 -3.15 1.00
N LEU A 151 13.44 -3.10 2.02
CA LEU A 151 13.03 -3.08 3.41
C LEU A 151 12.23 -1.81 3.73
N GLN A 152 12.63 -0.65 3.20
CA GLN A 152 11.87 0.59 3.30
C GLN A 152 10.43 0.40 2.77
N TYR A 153 10.29 -0.17 1.56
CA TYR A 153 8.97 -0.41 0.97
C TYR A 153 8.18 -1.49 1.72
N LEU A 154 8.83 -2.53 2.25
CA LEU A 154 8.16 -3.52 3.09
C LEU A 154 7.55 -2.88 4.35
N ILE A 155 8.31 -2.02 5.04
CA ILE A 155 7.84 -1.32 6.23
C ILE A 155 6.68 -0.38 5.88
N ARG A 156 6.74 0.28 4.73
CA ARG A 156 5.63 1.10 4.20
C ARG A 156 4.36 0.30 3.95
N LEU A 157 4.48 -0.95 3.47
CA LEU A 157 3.34 -1.86 3.33
C LEU A 157 2.73 -2.24 4.68
N VAL A 158 3.57 -2.51 5.69
CA VAL A 158 3.12 -2.82 7.06
C VAL A 158 2.42 -1.62 7.69
N MET A 159 2.92 -0.39 7.47
CA MET A 159 2.27 0.84 7.94
C MET A 159 1.05 1.26 7.11
N LYS A 160 0.77 0.57 6.01
CA LYS A 160 -0.26 0.92 5.02
C LYS A 160 -0.11 2.32 4.43
N ASP A 161 1.08 2.89 4.47
CA ASP A 161 1.40 4.17 3.88
C ASP A 161 2.62 4.04 2.95
N LEU A 162 2.35 4.00 1.65
CA LEU A 162 3.38 3.86 0.63
C LEU A 162 4.07 5.18 0.27
N ARG A 163 3.48 6.33 0.66
CA ARG A 163 3.99 7.68 0.37
C ARG A 163 4.30 7.97 -1.11
N ILE A 164 3.54 7.36 -2.03
CA ILE A 164 3.67 7.59 -3.49
C ILE A 164 2.80 8.76 -4.00
N ASN A 165 2.10 9.46 -3.09
CA ASN A 165 1.17 10.55 -3.42
C ASN A 165 0.16 10.14 -4.52
N ALA A 166 -0.25 8.87 -4.52
CA ALA A 166 -1.20 8.30 -5.48
C ALA A 166 -2.30 7.58 -4.69
N GLY A 167 -3.51 8.14 -4.72
CA GLY A 167 -4.69 7.47 -4.18
C GLY A 167 -5.23 6.36 -5.08
N VAL A 168 -6.27 5.69 -4.59
CA VAL A 168 -6.98 4.58 -5.25
C VAL A 168 -7.37 4.93 -6.69
N LYS A 169 -7.87 6.15 -6.92
CA LYS A 169 -8.25 6.64 -8.25
C LYS A 169 -7.11 6.52 -9.26
N HIS A 170 -5.94 7.08 -8.95
CA HIS A 170 -4.83 7.11 -9.90
C HIS A 170 -4.28 5.73 -10.24
N ILE A 171 -4.27 4.82 -9.26
CA ILE A 171 -3.81 3.44 -9.48
C ILE A 171 -4.83 2.65 -10.31
N LEU A 172 -6.13 2.76 -10.00
CA LEU A 172 -7.19 2.08 -10.73
C LEU A 172 -7.40 2.64 -12.14
N ASP A 173 -7.26 3.95 -12.34
CA ASP A 173 -7.30 4.57 -13.68
C ASP A 173 -6.17 4.06 -14.57
N GLY A 174 -5.03 3.67 -13.98
CA GLY A 174 -3.93 3.00 -14.69
C GLY A 174 -4.24 1.56 -15.10
N LEU A 175 -5.20 0.91 -14.44
CA LEU A 175 -5.68 -0.43 -14.78
C LEU A 175 -6.73 -0.38 -15.90
N HIS A 176 -7.79 0.38 -15.69
CA HIS A 176 -8.85 0.62 -16.68
C HIS A 176 -9.59 1.91 -16.36
N SER A 177 -10.06 2.65 -17.37
CA SER A 177 -10.76 3.93 -17.19
C SER A 177 -12.00 3.83 -16.29
N CYS A 178 -12.75 2.73 -16.38
CA CYS A 178 -13.95 2.47 -15.56
C CYS A 178 -13.67 1.73 -14.23
N ALA A 179 -12.42 1.37 -13.91
CA ALA A 179 -12.12 0.56 -12.72
C ALA A 179 -12.40 1.31 -11.41
N TYR A 180 -12.18 2.62 -11.39
CA TYR A 180 -12.46 3.44 -10.21
C TYR A 180 -13.96 3.49 -9.90
N GLU A 181 -14.82 3.67 -10.91
CA GLU A 181 -16.28 3.68 -10.73
C GLU A 181 -16.79 2.32 -10.23
N ALA A 182 -16.28 1.23 -10.80
CA ALA A 182 -16.58 -0.12 -10.31
C ALA A 182 -16.18 -0.31 -8.84
N PHE A 183 -15.04 0.27 -8.43
CA PHE A 183 -14.57 0.24 -7.04
C PHE A 183 -15.46 1.02 -6.08
N GLN A 184 -16.01 2.16 -6.50
CA GLN A 184 -16.91 2.94 -5.64
C GLN A 184 -18.17 2.17 -5.25
N ASN A 185 -18.62 1.27 -6.13
CA ASN A 185 -19.85 0.50 -5.95
C ASN A 185 -19.63 -0.86 -5.26
N CYS A 186 -18.56 -1.58 -5.62
CA CYS A 186 -18.36 -2.96 -5.15
C CYS A 186 -17.23 -3.11 -4.12
N ARG A 187 -16.35 -2.13 -3.91
CA ARG A 187 -15.25 -2.13 -2.92
C ARG A 187 -14.40 -3.42 -2.82
N ASP A 188 -14.49 -4.29 -3.81
CA ASP A 188 -13.82 -5.58 -3.92
C ASP A 188 -12.82 -5.52 -5.08
N LEU A 189 -11.54 -5.48 -4.75
CA LEU A 189 -10.46 -5.40 -5.73
C LEU A 189 -10.34 -6.69 -6.56
N ALA A 190 -10.66 -7.86 -6.00
CA ALA A 190 -10.54 -9.13 -6.71
C ALA A 190 -11.55 -9.21 -7.85
N GLU A 191 -12.79 -8.83 -7.58
CA GLU A 191 -13.85 -8.80 -8.60
C GLU A 191 -13.54 -7.79 -9.71
N ILE A 192 -13.01 -6.61 -9.38
CA ILE A 192 -12.67 -5.59 -10.39
C ILE A 192 -11.55 -6.07 -11.30
N VAL A 193 -10.49 -6.66 -10.73
CA VAL A 193 -9.37 -7.19 -11.51
C VAL A 193 -9.82 -8.35 -12.40
N ASP A 194 -10.69 -9.24 -11.91
CA ASP A 194 -11.25 -10.33 -12.71
C ASP A 194 -12.09 -9.80 -13.89
N ARG A 195 -12.93 -8.78 -13.65
CA ARG A 195 -13.68 -8.09 -14.71
C ARG A 195 -12.75 -7.38 -15.71
N CYS A 196 -11.64 -6.79 -15.25
CA CYS A 196 -10.63 -6.16 -16.12
C CYS A 196 -10.03 -7.20 -17.07
N LYS A 197 -9.61 -8.35 -16.53
CA LYS A 197 -9.01 -9.44 -17.31
C LYS A 197 -9.97 -10.01 -18.36
N LYS A 198 -11.26 -10.09 -18.04
CA LYS A 198 -12.30 -10.58 -18.95
C LYS A 198 -12.70 -9.55 -20.03
N GLY A 199 -12.15 -8.33 -20.01
CA GLY A 199 -12.52 -7.25 -20.93
C GLY A 199 -13.93 -6.69 -20.69
N GLN A 200 -14.58 -7.07 -19.60
CA GLN A 200 -15.99 -6.78 -19.34
C GLN A 200 -16.24 -5.37 -18.78
N LEU A 201 -15.21 -4.56 -18.54
CA LEU A 201 -15.41 -3.18 -18.08
C LEU A 201 -15.80 -2.21 -19.19
N GLY A 202 -15.51 -2.51 -20.46
CA GLY A 202 -15.88 -1.67 -21.59
C GLY A 202 -17.38 -1.69 -21.91
N ASP A 203 -18.07 -2.80 -21.62
CA ASP A 203 -19.51 -2.95 -21.84
C ASP A 203 -20.36 -2.19 -20.78
N ILE A 204 -19.73 -1.73 -19.69
CA ILE A 204 -20.39 -1.12 -18.52
C ILE A 204 -20.75 0.37 -18.74
N ALA A 205 -20.22 1.02 -19.78
CA ALA A 205 -20.78 2.31 -20.18
C ALA A 205 -22.27 2.20 -20.59
N ILE A 206 -22.75 1.00 -20.94
CA ILE A 206 -24.13 0.74 -21.37
C ILE A 206 -24.96 0.07 -20.26
N THR A 207 -24.36 -0.63 -19.32
CA THR A 207 -25.06 -1.13 -18.12
C THR A 207 -24.52 -0.44 -16.87
N MET A 208 -25.27 0.56 -16.40
CA MET A 208 -25.34 1.03 -15.00
C MET A 208 -25.76 -0.10 -14.02
N GLU A 209 -25.39 -1.35 -14.29
CA GLU A 209 -25.55 -2.52 -13.43
C GLU A 209 -24.26 -2.83 -12.69
N VAL A 210 -23.54 -1.80 -12.24
CA VAL A 210 -22.72 -2.00 -11.03
C VAL A 210 -23.68 -2.01 -9.84
N GLY A 211 -24.55 -3.02 -9.82
CA GLY A 211 -25.58 -3.21 -8.83
C GLY A 211 -24.94 -3.38 -7.46
N ILE A 212 -25.46 -2.65 -6.48
CA ILE A 212 -25.10 -2.81 -5.08
C ILE A 212 -25.38 -4.26 -4.69
N ARG A 213 -24.32 -5.03 -4.41
CA ARG A 213 -24.46 -6.43 -3.96
C ARG A 213 -24.73 -6.43 -2.46
N LEU A 214 -25.76 -7.15 -2.04
CA LEU A 214 -26.06 -7.34 -0.62
C LEU A 214 -24.86 -8.02 0.07
N GLY A 215 -24.36 -7.40 1.14
CA GLY A 215 -23.19 -7.89 1.89
C GLY A 215 -21.87 -7.19 1.55
N THR A 216 -21.83 -6.35 0.51
CA THR A 216 -20.63 -5.64 0.10
C THR A 216 -20.73 -4.14 0.44
N PRO A 217 -19.77 -3.56 1.19
CA PRO A 217 -19.89 -2.19 1.67
C PRO A 217 -19.69 -1.16 0.55
N VAL A 218 -20.69 -0.32 0.31
CA VAL A 218 -20.62 0.83 -0.62
C VAL A 218 -19.94 2.03 0.08
N LEU A 219 -19.24 2.89 -0.69
CA LEU A 219 -18.70 4.13 -0.13
C LEU A 219 -19.82 5.04 0.39
N PRO A 220 -19.77 5.50 1.65
CA PRO A 220 -20.77 6.43 2.16
C PRO A 220 -20.71 7.73 1.35
N MET A 221 -21.88 8.29 1.01
CA MET A 221 -21.95 9.59 0.37
C MET A 221 -21.46 10.67 1.33
N LEU A 222 -20.47 11.43 0.90
CA LEU A 222 -19.96 12.58 1.64
C LEU A 222 -20.77 13.82 1.29
N VAL A 223 -21.30 14.51 2.29
CA VAL A 223 -21.96 15.82 2.10
C VAL A 223 -20.90 16.92 2.17
N GLY A 224 -20.84 17.76 1.15
CA GLY A 224 -19.96 18.92 1.11
C GLY A 224 -20.35 19.99 2.14
N PHE A 225 -19.36 20.54 2.83
CA PHE A 225 -19.51 21.52 3.92
C PHE A 225 -20.36 22.76 3.57
N SER A 226 -20.48 23.11 2.28
CA SER A 226 -21.33 24.21 1.80
C SER A 226 -22.82 24.04 2.09
N ILE A 227 -23.30 22.79 2.19
CA ILE A 227 -24.71 22.49 2.47
C ILE A 227 -25.03 22.64 3.98
N TRP A 228 -24.00 22.54 4.82
CA TRP A 228 -24.13 22.62 6.28
C TRP A 228 -24.55 24.02 6.75
N PHE A 229 -24.01 25.07 6.13
CA PHE A 229 -24.43 26.45 6.42
C PHE A 229 -25.89 26.72 6.03
N HIS A 230 -26.35 26.13 4.92
CA HIS A 230 -27.71 26.37 4.44
C HIS A 230 -28.78 25.60 5.24
N LEU A 231 -28.42 24.43 5.81
CA LEU A 231 -29.33 23.68 6.69
C LEU A 231 -29.40 24.26 8.11
N ILE A 232 -28.28 24.77 8.65
CA ILE A 232 -28.28 25.44 9.96
C ILE A 232 -29.08 26.75 9.90
N TYR A 233 -28.95 27.54 8.83
CA TYR A 233 -29.71 28.78 8.68
C TYR A 233 -31.22 28.58 8.40
N ARG A 234 -31.65 27.42 7.89
CA ARG A 234 -33.07 27.16 7.61
C ARG A 234 -33.85 26.55 8.77
N PHE A 235 -33.20 26.01 9.80
CA PHE A 235 -33.88 25.30 10.90
C PHE A 235 -33.48 25.73 12.33
N GLY A 236 -32.60 26.70 12.50
CA GLY A 236 -32.12 27.13 13.82
C GLY A 236 -32.44 28.58 14.18
N GLY A 237 -33.72 28.92 14.31
CA GLY A 237 -34.12 30.06 15.14
C GLY A 237 -33.97 29.64 16.60
N PHE A 238 -32.80 29.89 17.20
CA PHE A 238 -32.61 29.76 18.65
C PHE A 238 -32.17 31.11 19.21
N GLU A 239 -33.09 31.68 19.98
CA GLU A 239 -32.95 32.91 20.74
C GLU A 239 -31.70 32.86 21.63
N ILE A 240 -30.94 33.94 21.58
CA ILE A 240 -29.82 34.22 22.46
C ILE A 240 -30.44 34.72 23.76
N PHE A 241 -30.51 33.88 24.79
CA PHE A 241 -30.70 34.35 26.17
C PHE A 241 -29.32 34.58 26.80
N THR A 242 -29.05 35.87 27.03
CA THR A 242 -28.13 36.53 27.99
C THR A 242 -26.94 35.75 28.54
#